data_AF-A0A952LQL4-F1
#
_entry.id   AF-A0A952LQL4-F1
#
_cell.length_a   1.000
_cell.length_b   1.000
_cell.length_c   1.000
_cell.angle_alpha   90.00
_cell.angle_beta   90.00
_cell.angle_gamma   90.00
#
_symmetry.space_group_name_H-M   'P 1'
#
loop_
_entity.id
_entity.type
_entity.pdbx_description
1 polymer ?
#
loop_
_entity_poly.entity_id
_entity_poly.type
_entity_poly.pdbx_seq_one_letter_code
_entity_poly.pdbx_strand_id
1 'polypeptide(L)' 'MFKHFRNGLIYFSVGGIIVYLASSMPASLRQELVILFGLLLCGFGFAYAMLSYTRIVLSRMLIFFKQK' A
#
# COMPACT_ATOMS: atom_id res chain seq x y z
N MET A 1 -9.75 12.27 -2.66
CA MET A 1 -8.85 11.88 -1.56
C MET A 1 -9.12 10.46 -1.04
N PHE A 2 -10.33 10.15 -0.56
CA PHE A 2 -10.70 8.78 -0.12
C PHE A 2 -10.51 7.71 -1.22
N LYS A 3 -10.77 8.06 -2.49
CA LYS A 3 -10.53 7.17 -3.64
C LYS A 3 -9.05 6.79 -3.80
N HIS A 4 -8.11 7.70 -3.51
CA HIS A 4 -6.67 7.42 -3.62
C HIS A 4 -6.18 6.53 -2.46
N PHE A 5 -6.64 6.81 -1.25
CA PHE A 5 -6.38 5.93 -0.10
C PHE A 5 -6.93 4.53 -0.36
N ARG A 6 -8.17 4.42 -0.86
CA ARG A 6 -8.79 3.13 -1.22
C ARG A 6 -7.99 2.39 -2.29
N ASN A 7 -7.53 3.09 -3.33
CA ASN A 7 -6.72 2.46 -4.37
C ASN A 7 -5.38 1.96 -3.80
N GLY A 8 -4.70 2.77 -2.97
CA GLY A 8 -3.47 2.33 -2.31
C GLY A 8 -3.68 1.09 -1.44
N LEU A 9 -4.78 1.06 -0.68
CA LEU A 9 -5.16 -0.10 0.12
C LEU A 9 -5.45 -1.33 -0.75
N ILE A 10 -6.14 -1.17 -1.88
CA ILE A 10 -6.40 -2.27 -2.82
C ILE A 10 -5.07 -2.83 -3.37
N TYR A 11 -4.16 -1.98 -3.84
CA TYR A 11 -2.85 -2.43 -4.34
C TYR A 11 -2.03 -3.11 -3.25
N PHE A 12 -2.05 -2.59 -2.03
CA PHE A 12 -1.39 -3.19 -0.88
C PHE A 12 -1.95 -4.59 -0.56
N SER A 13 -3.27 -4.70 -0.48
CA SER A 13 -3.95 -5.97 -0.19
C SER A 13 -3.72 -7.00 -1.30
N VAL A 14 -3.77 -6.60 -2.57
CA VAL A 14 -3.48 -7.47 -3.70
C VAL A 14 -2.03 -7.98 -3.66
N GLY A 15 -1.07 -7.10 -3.37
CA GLY A 15 0.32 -7.51 -3.16
C GLY A 15 0.46 -8.55 -2.05
N GLY A 16 -0.26 -8.35 -0.93
CA GLY A 16 -0.23 -9.27 0.21
C GLY A 16 -0.82 -10.63 -0.11
N ILE A 17 -1.92 -10.67 -0.86
CA ILE A 17 -2.53 -11.91 -1.36
C ILE A 17 -1.54 -12.66 -2.27
N ILE A 18 -0.85 -11.95 -3.17
CA ILE A 18 0.16 -12.56 -4.05
C ILE A 18 1.29 -13.19 -3.23
N VAL A 19 1.83 -12.48 -2.24
CA VAL A 19 2.88 -13.01 -1.36
C VAL A 19 2.39 -14.23 -0.59
N TYR A 20 1.18 -14.17 -0.04
CA TYR A 20 0.58 -15.28 0.71
C TYR A 20 0.40 -16.54 -0.16
N LEU A 21 -0.15 -16.38 -1.36
CA LEU A 21 -0.34 -17.50 -2.29
C LEU A 21 0.99 -18.04 -2.80
N ALA A 22 1.95 -17.16 -3.13
CA ALA A 22 3.28 -17.56 -3.57
C ALA A 22 4.05 -18.32 -2.48
N SER A 23 3.80 -18.03 -1.21
CA SER A 23 4.40 -18.77 -0.08
C SER A 23 3.96 -20.23 -0.01
N SER A 24 2.86 -20.61 -0.67
CA SER A 24 2.41 -22.00 -0.77
C SER A 24 3.02 -22.75 -1.96
N MET A 25 3.80 -22.08 -2.81
CA MET A 25 4.50 -22.71 -3.93
C MET A 25 5.77 -23.44 -3.46
N PRO A 26 6.21 -24.50 -4.16
CA PRO A 26 7.48 -25.15 -3.87
C PRO A 26 8.66 -24.19 -4.09
N ALA A 27 9.66 -24.31 -3.20
CA ALA A 27 10.90 -23.55 -3.20
C ALA A 27 11.54 -23.56 -4.59
N SER A 28 11.51 -22.39 -5.25
CA SER A 28 12.02 -22.23 -6.61
C SER A 28 12.31 -20.75 -6.90
N LEU A 29 13.21 -20.49 -7.85
CA LEU A 29 13.48 -19.13 -8.35
C LEU A 29 12.21 -18.40 -8.82
N ARG A 30 11.23 -19.14 -9.37
CA ARG A 30 9.95 -18.59 -9.78
C ARG A 30 9.14 -18.08 -8.58
N GLN A 31 9.11 -18.83 -7.48
CA GLN A 31 8.45 -18.41 -6.25
C GLN A 31 9.07 -17.11 -5.73
N GLU A 32 10.40 -17.05 -5.65
CA GLU A 32 11.11 -15.88 -5.14
C GLU A 32 10.80 -14.62 -5.96
N LEU A 33 10.78 -14.73 -7.29
CA LEU A 33 10.42 -13.62 -8.17
C LEU A 33 8.97 -13.15 -7.99
N VAL A 34 8.03 -14.09 -7.80
CA VAL A 34 6.62 -13.77 -7.55
C VAL A 34 6.45 -13.11 -6.19
N ILE A 35 7.15 -13.60 -5.15
CA ILE A 35 7.16 -12.97 -3.82
C ILE A 35 7.73 -11.56 -3.90
N LEU A 36 8.85 -11.37 -4.61
CA LEU A 36 9.48 -10.06 -4.79
C LEU A 36 8.54 -9.08 -5.51
N PHE A 37 7.84 -9.55 -6.54
CA PHE A 37 6.83 -8.75 -7.22
C PHE A 37 5.65 -8.37 -6.30
N GLY A 38 5.15 -9.32 -5.52
CA GLY A 38 4.10 -9.07 -4.53
C GLY A 38 4.52 -8.07 -3.46
N LEU A 39 5.77 -8.16 -2.99
CA LEU A 39 6.38 -7.22 -2.04
C LEU A 39 6.49 -5.80 -2.62
N LEU A 40 6.90 -5.67 -3.88
CA LEU A 40 6.91 -4.38 -4.56
C LEU A 40 5.50 -3.77 -4.63
N LEU A 41 4.49 -4.56 -5.00
CA LEU A 41 3.10 -4.10 -5.00
C LEU A 41 2.61 -3.68 -3.61
N CYS A 42 2.95 -4.43 -2.57
CA CYS A 42 2.71 -4.03 -1.18
C CYS A 42 3.37 -2.69 -0.87
N GLY A 43 4.67 -2.55 -1.12
CA GLY A 43 5.41 -1.32 -0.85
C GLY A 43 4.81 -0.11 -1.55
N PHE A 44 4.49 -0.24 -2.84
CA PHE A 44 3.85 0.82 -3.62
C PHE A 44 2.45 1.15 -3.14
N GLY A 45 1.60 0.15 -2.90
CA GLY A 45 0.25 0.35 -2.38
C GLY A 45 0.24 1.05 -1.02
N PHE A 46 1.14 0.62 -0.12
CA PHE A 46 1.34 1.23 1.19
C PHE A 46 1.81 2.68 1.08
N ALA A 47 2.86 2.96 0.30
CA ALA A 47 3.36 4.32 0.11
C ALA A 47 2.28 5.25 -0.46
N TYR A 48 1.50 4.77 -1.42
CA TYR A 48 0.40 5.53 -2.02
C TYR A 48 -0.74 5.80 -1.03
N ALA A 49 -1.11 4.81 -0.22
CA ALA A 49 -2.10 4.94 0.83
C ALA A 49 -1.62 5.94 1.90
N MET A 50 -0.38 5.81 2.37
CA MET A 50 0.20 6.70 3.38
C MET A 50 0.33 8.14 2.88
N LEU A 51 0.78 8.38 1.66
CA LEU A 51 0.80 9.73 1.08
C LEU A 51 -0.60 10.36 1.05
N SER A 52 -1.62 9.58 0.69
CA SER A 52 -3.01 10.03 0.69
C SER A 52 -3.50 10.36 2.11
N TYR A 53 -3.16 9.52 3.09
CA TYR A 53 -3.52 9.73 4.49
C TYR A 53 -2.81 10.95 5.10
N THR A 54 -1.49 11.07 4.91
CA THR A 54 -0.69 12.19 5.41
C THR A 54 -1.21 13.53 4.90
N ARG A 55 -1.62 13.63 3.62
CA ARG A 55 -2.22 14.86 3.11
C ARG A 55 -3.54 15.21 3.82
N ILE A 56 -4.36 14.24 4.20
CA ILE A 56 -5.61 14.49 4.95
C ILE A 56 -5.27 15.03 6.35
N VAL A 57 -4.32 14.40 7.03
CA VAL A 57 -3.89 14.84 8.38
C VAL A 57 -3.33 16.25 8.33
N LEU A 58 -2.41 16.54 7.39
CA LEU A 58 -1.83 17.86 7.21
C LEU A 58 -2.90 18.92 6.88
N SER A 59 -3.84 18.63 5.98
CA SER A 59 -4.94 19.56 5.69
C SER A 59 -5.79 19.85 6.92
N ARG A 60 -6.09 18.84 7.75
CA ARG A 60 -6.84 19.05 9.00
C ARG A 60 -6.07 19.87 10.01
N MET A 61 -4.77 19.62 10.18
CA MET A 61 -3.91 20.40 11.07
C MET A 61 -3.81 21.85 10.61
N LEU A 62 -3.58 22.11 9.31
CA LEU A 62 -3.52 23.46 8.78
C LEU A 62 -4.83 24.24 8.98
N ILE A 63 -5.98 23.60 8.78
CA ILE A 63 -7.29 24.22 9.05
C ILE A 63 -7.44 24.55 10.54
N PHE A 64 -7.04 23.64 11.42
CA PHE A 64 -7.08 23.84 12.87
C PHE A 64 -6.21 25.03 13.31
N PHE A 65 -5.00 25.17 12.75
CA PHE A 65 -4.12 26.31 13.06
C PHE A 65 -4.60 27.63 12.44
N LYS A 66 -5.35 27.60 11.32
CA LYS A 66 -5.86 28.80 10.64
C LYS A 66 -7.18 29.33 11.23
N GLN A 67 -7.91 28.52 11.99
CA GLN A 67 -9.14 28.92 12.68
C GLN A 67 -8.90 29.50 14.09
N LYS A 68 -7.64 29.75 14.45
CA LYS A 68 -7.23 30.42 15.68
C LYS A 68 -6.59 31.75 15.34
#